data_AF-A0AAW6UTN0-F1
#
_entry.id   AF-A0AAW6UTN0-F1
#
_cell.length_a   1.000
_cell.length_b   1.000
_cell.length_c   1.000
_cell.angle_alpha   90.00
_cell.angle_beta   90.00
_cell.angle_gamma   90.00
#
_symmetry.space_group_name_H-M   'P 1'
#
loop_
_entity.id
_entity.type
_entity.pdbx_description
1 polymer ?
#
loop_
_entity_poly.entity_id
_entity_poly.type
_entity_poly.pdbx_seq_one_letter_code
_entity_poly.pdbx_strand_id
1 'polypeptide(L)'
;MIKPLICATLISSLLFSACSSSEQHKAPVDPQHYKVQDAASLQQRFETLNQQLSKDYQAFKKTNNIAFSDQSVLDVNQLKTLDQNAVSRTSLKPVKQAYCEMMNGYFAEMYHLGNQNLNLIGQVQLPNMQAEDLEKSFANTDQFYDFILNRYTTYRQAQEIMGFGCNLKAALN
;
A
#
# COMPACT_ATOMS: atom_id res chain seq x y z
N MET A 1 -70.39 -28.72 -11.32
CA MET A 1 -69.09 -29.42 -11.22
C MET A 1 -68.08 -28.65 -12.06
N ILE A 2 -67.19 -27.88 -11.42
CA ILE A 2 -66.21 -27.01 -12.09
C ILE A 2 -64.84 -27.20 -11.41
N LYS A 3 -63.88 -27.62 -12.24
CA LYS A 3 -62.39 -27.60 -12.25
C LYS A 3 -61.55 -27.53 -10.94
N PRO A 4 -60.42 -28.28 -10.89
CA PRO A 4 -59.49 -28.26 -9.76
C PRO A 4 -58.55 -27.05 -9.78
N LEU A 5 -58.20 -26.54 -8.60
CA LEU A 5 -57.15 -25.56 -8.35
C LEU A 5 -55.77 -26.18 -8.58
N ILE A 6 -54.98 -25.59 -9.46
CA ILE A 6 -53.54 -25.79 -9.56
C ILE A 6 -52.89 -24.48 -9.08
N CYS A 7 -52.35 -24.46 -7.87
CA CYS A 7 -51.42 -23.41 -7.44
C CYS A 7 -50.05 -24.07 -7.28
N ALA A 8 -49.18 -23.79 -8.26
CA ALA A 8 -47.83 -24.29 -8.36
C ALA A 8 -46.93 -23.72 -7.25
N THR A 9 -46.09 -24.59 -6.70
CA THR A 9 -44.98 -24.28 -5.79
C THR A 9 -43.90 -23.48 -6.53
N LEU A 10 -43.61 -22.26 -6.06
CA LEU A 10 -42.47 -21.46 -6.51
C LEU A 10 -41.23 -21.86 -5.71
N ILE A 11 -40.41 -22.75 -6.27
CA ILE A 11 -39.08 -23.08 -5.75
C ILE A 11 -38.16 -21.90 -6.07
N SER A 12 -37.81 -21.11 -5.06
CA SER A 12 -36.80 -20.05 -5.16
C SER A 12 -35.42 -20.69 -5.33
N SER A 13 -34.89 -20.67 -6.55
CA SER A 13 -33.49 -21.00 -6.82
C SER A 13 -32.60 -19.87 -6.33
N LEU A 14 -31.94 -20.08 -5.19
CA LEU A 14 -30.80 -19.30 -4.73
C LEU A 14 -29.67 -19.44 -5.76
N LEU A 15 -29.48 -18.40 -6.58
CA LEU A 15 -28.28 -18.26 -7.38
C LEU A 15 -27.13 -17.93 -6.43
N PHE A 16 -26.33 -18.94 -6.11
CA PHE A 16 -25.01 -18.74 -5.53
C PHE A 16 -24.17 -17.95 -6.53
N SER A 17 -24.01 -16.66 -6.29
CA SER A 17 -22.96 -15.85 -6.91
C SER A 17 -21.64 -16.38 -6.38
N ALA A 18 -21.05 -17.35 -7.08
CA ALA A 18 -19.65 -17.70 -6.91
C ALA A 18 -18.86 -16.39 -7.08
N CYS A 19 -18.14 -15.99 -6.04
CA CYS A 19 -17.19 -14.88 -6.08
C CYS A 19 -16.12 -15.23 -7.11
N SER A 20 -16.35 -14.84 -8.36
CA SER A 20 -15.31 -14.77 -9.38
C SER A 20 -14.23 -13.86 -8.84
N SER A 21 -13.03 -14.41 -8.69
CA SER A 21 -11.81 -13.66 -8.44
C SER A 21 -11.65 -12.65 -9.57
N SER A 22 -12.14 -11.44 -9.35
CA SER A 22 -11.90 -10.33 -10.24
C SER A 22 -10.40 -10.10 -10.21
N GLU A 23 -9.72 -10.51 -11.28
CA GLU A 23 -8.46 -9.89 -11.65
C GLU A 23 -8.74 -8.39 -11.72
N GLN A 24 -8.36 -7.68 -10.66
CA GLN A 24 -8.44 -6.24 -10.59
C GLN A 24 -7.48 -5.74 -11.67
N HIS A 25 -8.00 -5.50 -12.87
CA HIS A 25 -7.33 -4.65 -13.85
C HIS A 25 -7.09 -3.31 -13.14
N LYS A 26 -5.85 -3.09 -12.71
CA LYS A 26 -5.42 -1.80 -12.18
C LYS A 26 -5.76 -0.76 -13.25
N ALA A 27 -6.55 0.23 -12.86
CA ALA A 27 -6.82 1.36 -13.72
C ALA A 27 -5.48 1.99 -14.15
N PRO A 28 -5.34 2.45 -15.41
CA PRO A 28 -4.13 3.13 -15.86
C PRO A 28 -3.84 4.32 -14.94
N VAL A 29 -2.61 4.42 -14.45
CA VAL A 29 -2.14 5.56 -13.65
C VAL A 29 -2.10 6.79 -14.55
N ASP A 30 -2.89 7.82 -14.26
CA ASP A 30 -2.86 9.09 -15.00
C ASP A 30 -1.59 9.88 -14.60
N PRO A 31 -0.59 10.03 -15.49
CA PRO A 31 0.66 10.70 -15.14
C PRO A 31 0.47 12.18 -14.80
N GLN A 32 -0.58 12.83 -15.30
CA GLN A 32 -0.82 14.26 -15.05
C GLN A 32 -1.25 14.52 -13.61
N HIS A 33 -1.93 13.55 -12.98
CA HIS A 33 -2.27 13.62 -11.56
C HIS A 33 -1.01 13.83 -10.68
N TYR A 34 0.13 13.30 -11.13
CA TYR A 34 1.36 13.29 -10.35
C TYR A 34 2.28 14.48 -10.60
N LYS A 35 2.06 15.29 -11.62
CA LYS A 35 2.93 16.45 -11.88
C LYS A 35 2.66 17.60 -10.93
N VAL A 36 3.73 18.32 -10.57
CA VAL A 36 3.66 19.56 -9.78
C VAL A 36 4.52 20.64 -10.42
N GLN A 37 4.30 21.89 -10.01
CA GLN A 37 4.94 23.07 -10.59
C GLN A 37 6.39 23.28 -10.11
N ASP A 38 6.70 22.91 -8.87
CA ASP A 38 7.97 23.20 -8.21
C ASP A 38 8.31 22.19 -7.10
N ALA A 39 9.54 22.25 -6.60
CA ALA A 39 10.04 21.35 -5.57
C ALA A 39 9.30 21.51 -4.23
N ALA A 40 8.83 22.72 -3.89
CA ALA A 40 8.07 22.96 -2.67
C ALA A 40 6.70 22.25 -2.71
N SER A 41 6.02 22.32 -3.85
CA SER A 41 4.78 21.59 -4.11
C SER A 41 4.99 20.08 -4.07
N LEU A 42 6.14 19.60 -4.58
CA LEU A 42 6.49 18.18 -4.52
C LEU A 42 6.70 17.73 -3.07
N GLN A 43 7.52 18.48 -2.32
CA GLN A 43 7.77 18.23 -0.89
C GLN A 43 6.44 18.15 -0.11
N GLN A 44 5.54 19.11 -0.33
CA GLN A 44 4.23 19.13 0.33
C GLN A 44 3.40 17.87 0.02
N ARG A 45 3.48 17.34 -1.21
CA ARG A 45 2.76 16.11 -1.58
C ARG A 45 3.33 14.87 -0.91
N PHE A 46 4.66 14.77 -0.78
CA PHE A 46 5.29 13.70 0.01
C PHE A 46 4.89 13.79 1.49
N GLU A 47 4.84 14.99 2.06
CA GLU A 47 4.40 15.19 3.44
C GLU A 47 2.92 14.80 3.64
N THR A 48 2.04 15.19 2.72
CA THR A 48 0.63 14.77 2.74
C THR A 48 0.50 13.24 2.63
N LEU A 49 1.27 12.61 1.75
CA LEU A 49 1.30 11.16 1.60
C LEU A 49 1.76 10.47 2.91
N ASN A 50 2.80 10.99 3.58
CA ASN A 50 3.28 10.48 4.85
C ASN A 50 2.23 10.64 5.97
N GLN A 51 1.55 11.78 6.02
CA GLN A 51 0.46 12.00 6.98
C GLN A 51 -0.71 11.04 6.75
N GLN A 52 -1.04 10.75 5.48
CA GLN A 52 -2.08 9.79 5.13
C GLN A 52 -1.70 8.38 5.59
N LEU A 53 -0.47 7.94 5.31
CA LEU A 53 0.04 6.67 5.82
C LEU A 53 -0.08 6.57 7.34
N SER A 54 0.33 7.60 8.08
CA SER A 54 0.26 7.59 9.54
C SER A 54 -1.17 7.36 10.04
N LYS A 55 -2.16 8.01 9.43
CA LYS A 55 -3.59 7.86 9.77
C LYS A 55 -4.11 6.47 9.42
N ASP A 56 -3.84 6.00 8.21
CA ASP A 56 -4.30 4.69 7.73
C ASP A 56 -3.71 3.57 8.57
N TYR A 57 -2.42 3.70 8.92
CA TYR A 57 -1.73 2.76 9.78
C TYR A 57 -2.34 2.71 11.18
N GLN A 58 -2.62 3.87 11.78
CA GLN A 58 -3.23 3.95 13.10
C GLN A 58 -4.63 3.34 13.10
N ALA A 59 -5.44 3.60 12.06
CA ALA A 59 -6.75 2.99 11.89
C ALA A 59 -6.66 1.47 11.73
N PHE A 60 -5.74 1.00 10.88
CA PHE A 60 -5.47 -0.42 10.66
C PHE A 60 -5.06 -1.12 11.96
N LYS A 61 -4.14 -0.51 12.71
CA LYS A 61 -3.65 -1.01 14.00
C LYS A 61 -4.74 -1.07 15.06
N LYS A 62 -5.62 -0.05 15.12
CA LYS A 62 -6.76 -0.03 16.05
C LYS A 62 -7.71 -1.20 15.79
N THR A 63 -8.00 -1.51 14.53
CA THR A 63 -8.89 -2.62 14.15
C THR A 63 -8.25 -3.99 14.34
N ASN A 64 -6.92 -4.08 14.22
CA ASN A 64 -6.17 -5.34 14.25
C ASN A 64 -5.17 -5.41 15.42
N ASN A 65 -5.47 -4.80 16.56
CA ASN A 65 -4.50 -4.56 17.63
C ASN A 65 -3.73 -5.81 18.11
N ILE A 66 -4.41 -6.96 18.22
CA ILE A 66 -3.83 -8.25 18.61
C ILE A 66 -2.81 -8.79 17.61
N ALA A 67 -2.79 -8.25 16.40
CA ALA A 67 -1.87 -8.64 15.34
C ALA A 67 -0.50 -7.96 15.50
N PHE A 68 -0.34 -7.01 16.43
CA PHE A 68 0.90 -6.26 16.61
C PHE A 68 1.51 -6.53 17.99
N SER A 69 2.81 -6.81 18.02
CA SER A 69 3.55 -6.94 19.28
C SER A 69 3.92 -5.57 19.87
N ASP A 70 4.28 -4.62 19.02
CA ASP A 70 4.49 -3.22 19.42
C ASP A 70 3.16 -2.44 19.32
N GLN A 71 2.87 -1.60 20.31
CA GLN A 71 1.69 -0.73 20.37
C GLN A 71 2.01 0.75 20.09
N SER A 72 3.28 1.09 19.82
CA SER A 72 3.72 2.43 19.43
C SER A 72 3.03 2.92 18.14
N VAL A 73 2.98 4.23 17.93
CA VAL A 73 2.49 4.79 16.66
C VAL A 73 3.60 4.64 15.61
N LEU A 74 3.23 4.35 14.35
CA LEU A 74 4.19 4.38 13.25
C LEU A 74 4.75 5.80 13.09
N ASP A 75 6.06 5.95 13.27
CA ASP A 75 6.78 7.16 12.90
C ASP A 75 7.11 7.13 11.40
N VAL A 76 6.30 7.84 10.61
CA VAL A 76 6.48 7.94 9.15
C VAL A 76 7.71 8.75 8.76
N ASN A 77 8.33 9.48 9.69
CA ASN A 77 9.62 10.10 9.46
C ASN A 77 10.77 9.13 9.70
N GLN A 78 10.53 7.94 10.27
CA GLN A 78 11.57 6.96 10.59
C GLN A 78 11.22 5.57 10.07
N LEU A 79 11.00 5.45 8.76
CA LEU A 79 10.69 4.15 8.13
C LEU A 79 11.85 3.15 8.15
N LYS A 80 13.05 3.54 8.60
CA LYS A 80 14.17 2.63 8.92
C LYS A 80 13.91 1.74 10.14
N THR A 81 12.82 1.96 10.87
CA THR A 81 12.37 1.09 11.96
C THR A 81 10.97 0.53 11.71
N LEU A 82 10.54 0.47 10.44
CA LEU A 82 9.22 -0.03 10.04
C LEU A 82 8.97 -1.48 10.51
N ASP A 83 10.01 -2.29 10.57
CA ASP A 83 10.00 -3.68 11.07
C ASP A 83 9.48 -3.81 12.50
N GLN A 84 9.71 -2.81 13.36
CA GLN A 84 9.18 -2.78 14.73
C GLN A 84 7.65 -2.73 14.76
N ASN A 85 7.06 -2.21 13.69
CA ASN A 85 5.63 -2.10 13.54
C ASN A 85 5.02 -3.24 12.71
N ALA A 86 5.78 -4.25 12.29
CA ALA A 86 5.27 -5.34 11.47
C ALA A 86 4.12 -6.13 12.14
N VAL A 87 3.23 -6.66 11.31
CA VAL A 87 2.20 -7.61 11.74
C VAL A 87 2.86 -8.92 12.21
N SER A 88 2.31 -9.56 13.23
CA SER A 88 2.84 -10.80 13.79
C SER A 88 2.80 -11.94 12.76
N ARG A 89 3.79 -12.82 12.84
CA ARG A 89 3.83 -14.07 12.08
C ARG A 89 2.59 -14.94 12.31
N THR A 90 1.99 -14.89 13.49
CA THR A 90 0.81 -15.70 13.85
C THR A 90 -0.52 -15.07 13.44
N SER A 91 -0.51 -13.84 12.93
CA SER A 91 -1.73 -13.17 12.48
C SER A 91 -2.37 -13.87 11.29
N LEU A 92 -3.69 -13.67 11.15
CA LEU A 92 -4.46 -14.22 10.05
C LEU A 92 -3.96 -13.66 8.70
N LYS A 93 -4.01 -14.50 7.66
CA LYS A 93 -3.61 -14.13 6.30
C LYS A 93 -4.26 -12.83 5.79
N PRO A 94 -5.57 -12.58 5.97
CA PRO A 94 -6.19 -11.34 5.52
C PRO A 94 -5.59 -10.08 6.16
N VAL A 95 -5.16 -10.15 7.42
CA VAL A 95 -4.52 -9.02 8.11
C VAL A 95 -3.17 -8.71 7.47
N LYS A 96 -2.37 -9.74 7.17
CA LYS A 96 -1.09 -9.57 6.48
C LYS A 96 -1.26 -9.04 5.06
N GLN A 97 -2.30 -9.49 4.34
CA GLN A 97 -2.64 -8.96 3.02
C GLN A 97 -3.00 -7.47 3.09
N ALA A 98 -3.86 -7.08 4.02
CA ALA A 98 -4.24 -5.68 4.21
C ALA A 98 -3.04 -4.80 4.58
N TYR A 99 -2.13 -5.28 5.43
CA TYR A 99 -0.86 -4.59 5.70
C TYR A 99 -0.03 -4.42 4.43
N CYS A 100 0.13 -5.48 3.64
CA CYS A 100 0.86 -5.41 2.37
C CYS A 100 0.21 -4.45 1.38
N GLU A 101 -1.12 -4.45 1.26
CA GLU A 101 -1.87 -3.55 0.38
C GLU A 101 -1.65 -2.09 0.77
N MET A 102 -1.77 -1.76 2.06
CA MET A 102 -1.52 -0.41 2.58
C MET A 102 -0.08 0.05 2.29
N MET A 103 0.91 -0.76 2.63
CA MET A 103 2.32 -0.40 2.45
C MET A 103 2.71 -0.33 0.97
N ASN A 104 2.27 -1.29 0.16
CA ASN A 104 2.52 -1.27 -1.29
C ASN A 104 1.85 -0.08 -1.97
N GLY A 105 0.61 0.25 -1.57
CA GLY A 105 -0.10 1.43 -2.09
C GLY A 105 0.66 2.71 -1.77
N TYR A 106 1.08 2.90 -0.52
CA TYR A 106 1.91 4.04 -0.12
C TYR A 106 3.19 4.16 -0.96
N PHE A 107 3.95 3.07 -1.13
CA PHE A 107 5.18 3.10 -1.91
C PHE A 107 4.95 3.31 -3.42
N ALA A 108 3.83 2.81 -3.96
CA ALA A 108 3.47 3.06 -5.35
C ALA A 108 3.12 4.54 -5.58
N GLU A 109 2.33 5.15 -4.71
CA GLU A 109 2.04 6.60 -4.76
C GLU A 109 3.33 7.42 -4.65
N MET A 110 4.21 7.04 -3.70
CA MET A 110 5.52 7.66 -3.54
C MET A 110 6.33 7.59 -4.85
N TYR A 111 6.42 6.42 -5.46
CA TYR A 111 7.11 6.21 -6.73
C TYR A 111 6.56 7.12 -7.83
N HIS A 112 5.25 7.11 -8.06
CA HIS A 112 4.63 7.91 -9.12
C HIS A 112 4.83 9.42 -8.88
N LEU A 113 4.77 9.88 -7.63
CA LEU A 113 5.09 11.26 -7.27
C LEU A 113 6.52 11.64 -7.67
N GLY A 114 7.53 10.84 -7.31
CA GLY A 114 8.91 11.20 -7.64
C GLY A 114 9.25 10.98 -9.11
N ASN A 115 8.79 9.88 -9.71
CA ASN A 115 9.09 9.52 -11.10
C ASN A 115 8.47 10.50 -12.11
N GLN A 116 7.30 11.07 -11.82
CA GLN A 116 6.70 12.09 -12.70
C GLN A 116 7.32 13.48 -12.54
N ASN A 117 8.20 13.66 -11.55
CA ASN A 117 8.86 14.93 -11.23
C ASN A 117 10.38 14.74 -11.04
N LEU A 118 11.03 13.91 -11.88
CA LEU A 118 12.46 13.60 -11.76
C LEU A 118 13.36 14.84 -11.75
N ASN A 119 13.00 15.90 -12.47
CA ASN A 119 13.74 17.17 -12.48
C ASN A 119 13.63 17.98 -11.18
N LEU A 120 12.73 17.59 -10.27
CA LEU A 120 12.49 18.26 -8.99
C LEU A 120 12.87 17.38 -7.79
N ILE A 121 12.87 16.05 -7.95
CA ILE A 121 13.00 15.11 -6.83
C ILE A 121 14.34 15.24 -6.08
N GLY A 122 15.42 15.65 -6.76
CA GLY A 122 16.72 15.91 -6.11
C GLY A 122 16.70 17.04 -5.06
N GLN A 123 15.64 17.87 -5.04
CA GLN A 123 15.45 18.95 -4.07
C GLN A 123 14.51 18.56 -2.91
N VAL A 124 13.88 17.38 -2.98
CA VAL A 124 12.98 16.86 -1.94
C VAL A 124 13.81 16.29 -0.80
N GLN A 125 13.39 16.61 0.42
CA GLN A 125 13.96 16.06 1.63
C GLN A 125 13.11 14.88 2.10
N LEU A 126 13.64 13.68 1.94
CA LEU A 126 13.07 12.48 2.55
C LEU A 126 13.59 12.33 3.99
N PRO A 127 12.71 12.06 4.97
CA PRO A 127 13.11 11.88 6.36
C PRO A 127 14.23 10.84 6.57
N ASN A 128 15.14 11.12 7.52
CA ASN A 128 16.19 10.19 7.98
C ASN A 128 17.08 9.58 6.88
N MET A 129 17.27 10.36 5.82
CA MET A 129 18.15 10.06 4.71
C MET A 129 19.25 11.11 4.61
N GLN A 130 20.48 10.64 4.46
CA GLN A 130 21.64 11.49 4.18
C GLN A 130 22.29 10.95 2.90
N ALA A 131 22.52 11.85 1.93
CA ALA A 131 23.26 11.59 0.68
C ALA A 131 22.73 10.44 -0.19
N GLU A 132 21.49 10.56 -0.67
CA GLU A 132 20.90 9.67 -1.67
C GLU A 132 20.69 10.41 -3.00
N ASP A 133 20.96 9.73 -4.11
CA ASP A 133 20.60 10.23 -5.44
C ASP A 133 19.14 9.86 -5.72
N LEU A 134 18.23 10.75 -5.33
CA LEU A 134 16.80 10.54 -5.51
C LEU A 134 16.40 10.50 -6.99
N GLU A 135 17.09 11.21 -7.87
CA GLU A 135 16.79 11.14 -9.31
C GLU A 135 17.03 9.73 -9.82
N LYS A 136 18.16 9.12 -9.44
CA LYS A 136 18.46 7.73 -9.78
C LYS A 136 17.50 6.75 -9.12
N SER A 137 17.22 6.93 -7.82
CA SER A 137 16.35 6.02 -7.07
C SER A 137 14.89 6.03 -7.56
N PHE A 138 14.40 7.13 -8.12
CA PHE A 138 13.04 7.23 -8.68
C PHE A 138 12.98 7.05 -10.20
N ALA A 139 14.12 6.86 -10.89
CA ALA A 139 14.18 6.83 -12.36
C ALA A 139 13.30 5.75 -13.00
N ASN A 140 13.15 4.59 -12.33
CA ASN A 140 12.29 3.49 -12.77
C ASN A 140 11.91 2.58 -11.58
N THR A 141 10.99 1.64 -11.83
CA THR A 141 10.45 0.74 -10.81
C THR A 141 11.50 -0.16 -10.18
N ASP A 142 12.52 -0.61 -10.93
CA ASP A 142 13.57 -1.48 -10.39
C ASP A 142 14.50 -0.72 -9.43
N GLN A 143 14.92 0.51 -9.79
CA GLN A 143 15.73 1.36 -8.89
C GLN A 143 14.94 1.72 -7.63
N PHE A 144 13.65 2.04 -7.78
CA PHE A 144 12.79 2.40 -6.66
C PHE A 144 12.51 1.20 -5.74
N TYR A 145 12.31 0.01 -6.31
CA TYR A 145 12.15 -1.22 -5.55
C TYR A 145 13.37 -1.51 -4.67
N ASP A 146 14.59 -1.42 -5.23
CA ASP A 146 15.83 -1.58 -4.46
C ASP A 146 15.95 -0.52 -3.36
N PHE A 147 15.69 0.74 -3.72
CA PHE A 147 15.71 1.87 -2.81
C PHE A 147 14.83 1.65 -1.57
N ILE A 148 13.56 1.27 -1.76
CA ILE A 148 12.62 1.04 -0.66
C ILE A 148 13.04 -0.15 0.20
N LEU A 149 13.39 -1.29 -0.40
CA LEU A 149 13.62 -2.52 0.36
C LEU A 149 14.97 -2.58 1.06
N ASN A 150 15.97 -1.85 0.56
CA ASN A 150 17.35 -2.05 1.00
C ASN A 150 18.00 -0.79 1.60
N ARG A 151 17.47 0.42 1.32
CA ARG A 151 18.19 1.68 1.65
C ARG A 151 17.35 2.67 2.47
N TYR A 152 16.06 2.79 2.17
CA TYR A 152 15.19 3.77 2.81
C TYR A 152 14.39 3.22 3.99
N THR A 153 14.00 1.94 3.93
CA THR A 153 13.10 1.35 4.93
C THR A 153 13.58 -0.02 5.39
N THR A 154 12.96 -0.55 6.44
CA THR A 154 13.08 -1.97 6.83
C THR A 154 11.89 -2.82 6.34
N TYR A 155 11.30 -2.47 5.20
CA TYR A 155 10.10 -3.16 4.70
C TYR A 155 10.36 -4.62 4.34
N ARG A 156 11.58 -4.97 3.90
CA ARG A 156 11.98 -6.37 3.70
C ARG A 156 11.93 -7.15 5.01
N GLN A 157 12.51 -6.60 6.08
CA GLN A 157 12.51 -7.22 7.40
C GLN A 157 11.09 -7.34 7.96
N ALA A 158 10.22 -6.35 7.75
CA ALA A 158 8.81 -6.45 8.12
C ALA A 158 8.12 -7.66 7.45
N GLN A 159 8.40 -7.91 6.17
CA GLN A 159 7.89 -9.09 5.44
C GLN A 159 8.41 -10.41 6.02
N GLU A 160 9.68 -10.46 6.41
CA GLU A 160 10.32 -11.62 7.04
C GLU A 160 9.73 -11.91 8.43
N ILE A 161 9.49 -10.86 9.24
CA ILE A 161 8.82 -10.96 10.54
C ILE A 161 7.41 -11.53 10.36
N MET A 162 6.62 -10.95 9.45
CA MET A 162 5.27 -11.44 9.12
C MET A 162 5.29 -12.88 8.57
N GLY A 163 6.41 -13.34 8.03
CA GLY A 163 6.48 -14.58 7.24
C GLY A 163 5.54 -14.50 6.02
N PHE A 164 5.43 -13.31 5.41
CA PHE A 164 4.51 -13.03 4.32
C PHE A 164 5.09 -11.96 3.39
N GLY A 165 5.31 -12.34 2.13
CA GLY A 165 5.88 -11.44 1.13
C GLY A 165 4.85 -10.46 0.57
N CYS A 166 5.17 -9.17 0.60
CA CYS A 166 4.38 -8.13 -0.04
C CYS A 166 4.94 -7.91 -1.45
N ASN A 167 4.11 -8.09 -2.48
CA ASN A 167 4.55 -8.00 -3.88
C ASN A 167 4.66 -6.53 -4.36
N LEU A 168 5.63 -5.79 -3.80
CA LEU A 168 5.87 -4.40 -4.16
C LEU A 168 6.18 -4.24 -5.65
N LYS A 169 6.90 -5.19 -6.26
CA LYS A 169 7.21 -5.13 -7.70
C LYS A 169 5.95 -5.11 -8.56
N ALA A 170 4.95 -5.93 -8.22
CA ALA A 170 3.65 -5.87 -8.88
C ALA A 170 2.89 -4.59 -8.56
N ALA A 171 3.04 -4.00 -7.38
CA ALA A 171 2.39 -2.75 -7.00
C ALA A 171 2.88 -1.54 -7.81
N LEU A 172 4.16 -1.53 -8.19
CA LEU A 172 4.80 -0.46 -8.97
C LEU A 172 4.47 -0.46 -10.47
N ASN A 173 3.88 -1.56 -10.98
CA ASN A 173 3.49 -1.72 -12.38
C ASN A 173 2.02 -1.39 -12.63
#